data_AF-A0A0M0J623-F1
#
_entry.id   AF-A0A0M0J623-F1
#
_cell.length_a   1.000
_cell.length_b   1.000
_cell.length_c   1.000
_cell.angle_alpha   90.00
_cell.angle_beta   90.00
_cell.angle_gamma   90.00
#
_symmetry.space_group_name_H-M   'P 1'
#
loop_
_entity.id
_entity.type
_entity.pdbx_description
1 polymer ?
#
loop_
_entity_poly.entity_id
_entity_poly.type
_entity_poly.pdbx_seq_one_letter_code
_entity_poly.pdbx_strand_id
1 'polypeptide(L)'
;MLVTALFIAAVNNHVACTRQCSTNVFDDDDAVPQPQPLSVSPRKGPTLGGTRMRLEGLRLSSISSVEIAMPNSPPVVCSGLRHIADNLVECRTGAVPAEGEGQILVRVPCPPPKDGRADSSMHDCVLTRLRYDYVALALGELTPDGGPPAGGTLITVRGANFDLNQLSFSVSIGGTPCTGVKVERQDALTCSTGVLTVPREELLGEPARVDVSVRTGDQLDDIHNVTALTNDGRQGHPAFVYYAPPRVTQVWPNVGPVEGGTSLTIRGRGLADTVAVNVRGAACAYVKPNEATPDAELSCFTTRASAGMGPVEVTSKRGGRALRFGEHLTFRYALLPHIEKVLPSSVSVVGGTVLQLHGSRLGDTPSELLAVLIDGRRCGTLTWDSPSLIGCTAPDLERADGSAGAPSVDVVVYVAAVAAAAAPDAPRRRLVVEDVTKLGEVLPSAAYKLVVASQPRVAQITPSSGPLSGGTRVTLTGSSLGSSKEDILNVTIGTVQCTSIFLAEKHKELKCTTGRAERVGAAP
;
A
#
# COMPACT_ATOMS: atom_id res chain seq x y z
N MET A 1 -34.14 -19.96 -71.51
CA MET A 1 -33.06 -19.33 -70.71
C MET A 1 -32.74 -17.99 -71.39
N LEU A 2 -33.40 -16.87 -71.07
CA LEU A 2 -33.18 -15.95 -69.92
C LEU A 2 -31.68 -15.56 -69.82
N VAL A 3 -31.19 -14.31 -69.88
CA VAL A 3 -31.71 -12.96 -69.52
C VAL A 3 -30.94 -11.86 -70.30
N THR A 4 -31.61 -10.71 -70.42
CA THR A 4 -31.30 -9.35 -70.93
C THR A 4 -30.00 -8.63 -70.50
N ALA A 5 -29.52 -7.80 -71.46
CA ALA A 5 -29.04 -6.40 -71.38
C ALA A 5 -27.94 -5.96 -70.40
N LEU A 6 -26.90 -5.25 -70.90
CA LEU A 6 -26.79 -3.79 -70.75
C LEU A 6 -25.68 -3.20 -71.64
N PHE A 7 -26.03 -2.10 -72.32
CA PHE A 7 -25.14 -1.25 -73.10
C PHE A 7 -24.10 -0.57 -72.22
N ILE A 8 -22.87 -0.52 -72.73
CA ILE A 8 -21.80 0.38 -72.28
C ILE A 8 -22.24 1.81 -72.64
N ALA A 9 -22.56 2.62 -71.62
CA ALA A 9 -22.72 4.07 -71.76
C ALA A 9 -21.61 4.78 -71.00
N ALA A 10 -20.92 5.66 -71.72
CA ALA A 10 -19.77 6.42 -71.29
C ALA A 10 -20.04 7.29 -70.04
N VAL A 11 -18.98 7.44 -69.26
CA VAL A 11 -18.80 8.41 -68.17
C VAL A 11 -19.17 9.80 -68.66
N ASN A 12 -20.33 10.31 -68.25
CA ASN A 12 -20.66 11.73 -68.34
C ASN A 12 -20.97 12.25 -66.93
N ASN A 13 -20.02 12.99 -66.39
CA ASN A 13 -19.81 13.19 -64.96
C ASN A 13 -20.54 14.44 -64.42
N HIS A 14 -21.74 14.75 -64.94
CA HIS A 14 -22.57 15.86 -64.46
C HIS A 14 -23.99 15.34 -64.21
N VAL A 15 -24.31 15.03 -62.94
CA VAL A 15 -25.72 14.92 -62.52
C VAL A 15 -26.25 16.36 -62.49
N ALA A 16 -26.84 16.78 -63.60
CA ALA A 16 -27.55 18.06 -63.67
C ALA A 16 -28.87 17.93 -62.88
N CYS A 17 -29.16 18.94 -62.05
CA CYS A 17 -30.43 19.13 -61.31
C CYS A 17 -31.69 19.01 -62.18
N THR A 18 -31.56 19.11 -63.51
CA THR A 18 -32.63 19.33 -64.48
C THR A 18 -33.61 18.16 -64.63
N ARG A 19 -33.33 16.96 -64.08
CA ARG A 19 -34.26 15.81 -64.14
C ARG A 19 -35.10 15.57 -62.87
N GLN A 20 -34.78 16.20 -61.72
CA GLN A 20 -35.48 15.97 -60.44
C GLN A 20 -36.46 17.08 -60.05
N CYS A 21 -36.26 18.30 -60.54
CA CYS A 21 -37.30 19.32 -60.56
C CYS A 21 -38.21 19.02 -61.76
N SER A 22 -39.54 19.03 -61.59
CA SER A 22 -40.48 18.45 -62.56
C SER A 22 -40.38 19.02 -63.98
N THR A 23 -40.82 18.20 -64.92
CA THR A 23 -40.68 18.32 -66.38
C THR A 23 -41.38 19.55 -66.97
N ASN A 24 -40.67 20.27 -67.85
CA ASN A 24 -41.15 21.09 -68.99
C ASN A 24 -41.22 22.64 -68.90
N VAL A 25 -40.51 23.34 -68.00
CA VAL A 25 -40.46 24.83 -68.08
C VAL A 25 -39.10 25.41 -67.67
N PHE A 26 -38.00 24.93 -68.26
CA PHE A 26 -36.69 25.58 -68.09
C PHE A 26 -36.00 25.67 -69.45
N ASP A 27 -35.82 26.89 -69.97
CA ASP A 27 -34.94 27.16 -71.11
C ASP A 27 -33.48 26.92 -70.68
N ASP A 28 -32.62 26.47 -71.61
CA ASP A 28 -31.20 26.15 -71.37
C ASP A 28 -30.37 27.33 -70.80
N ASP A 29 -30.89 28.56 -70.82
CA ASP A 29 -30.24 29.78 -70.33
C ASP A 29 -30.44 30.07 -68.83
N ASP A 30 -31.31 29.35 -68.11
CA ASP A 30 -31.53 29.50 -66.64
C ASP A 30 -30.81 28.42 -65.82
N ALA A 31 -29.62 28.00 -66.25
CA ALA A 31 -28.81 27.07 -65.50
C ALA A 31 -28.31 27.74 -64.21
N VAL A 32 -29.09 27.63 -63.12
CA VAL A 32 -28.66 28.03 -61.79
C VAL A 32 -27.37 27.26 -61.49
N PRO A 33 -26.27 27.99 -61.20
CA PRO A 33 -25.04 27.38 -60.79
C PRO A 33 -25.21 26.33 -59.68
N GLN A 34 -24.94 25.07 -60.00
CA GLN A 34 -25.08 23.99 -59.03
C GLN A 34 -24.04 24.12 -57.90
N PRO A 35 -24.41 23.85 -56.63
CA PRO A 35 -23.43 23.74 -55.56
C PRO A 35 -22.43 22.63 -55.91
N GLN A 36 -21.17 22.84 -55.57
CA GLN A 36 -20.11 21.85 -55.78
C GLN A 36 -19.41 21.59 -54.45
N PRO A 37 -19.91 20.64 -53.63
CA PRO A 37 -19.17 20.19 -52.46
C PRO A 37 -17.91 19.46 -52.91
N LEU A 38 -16.74 19.93 -52.46
CA LEU A 38 -15.42 19.44 -52.87
C LEU A 38 -14.74 18.63 -51.77
N SER A 39 -14.94 19.01 -50.50
CA SER A 39 -14.32 18.35 -49.37
C SER A 39 -15.26 18.26 -48.18
N VAL A 40 -15.00 17.28 -47.31
CA VAL A 40 -15.67 17.12 -46.02
C VAL A 40 -14.61 16.99 -44.93
N SER A 41 -14.80 17.69 -43.83
CA SER A 41 -13.90 17.66 -42.67
C SER A 41 -14.69 17.69 -41.36
N PRO A 42 -14.48 16.74 -40.44
CA PRO A 42 -13.69 15.51 -40.60
C PRO A 42 -14.35 14.54 -41.60
N ARG A 43 -13.59 13.56 -42.12
CA ARG A 43 -14.11 12.52 -43.05
C ARG A 43 -14.71 11.30 -42.35
N LYS A 44 -14.51 11.18 -41.04
CA LYS A 44 -15.00 10.07 -40.21
C LYS A 44 -15.64 10.59 -38.94
N GLY A 45 -16.61 9.85 -38.39
CA GLY A 45 -17.23 10.13 -37.09
C GLY A 45 -17.90 8.89 -36.49
N PRO A 46 -18.44 8.99 -35.26
CA PRO A 46 -18.98 7.85 -34.58
C PRO A 46 -20.37 7.49 -35.14
N THR A 47 -20.74 6.21 -35.15
CA THR A 47 -22.10 5.72 -35.50
C THR A 47 -23.20 6.40 -34.66
N LEU A 48 -22.84 6.92 -33.49
CA LEU A 48 -23.72 7.68 -32.61
C LEU A 48 -24.11 9.08 -33.15
N GLY A 49 -23.40 9.59 -34.16
CA GLY A 49 -23.61 10.94 -34.70
C GLY A 49 -23.00 12.05 -33.84
N GLY A 50 -23.49 13.28 -33.99
CA GLY A 50 -23.06 14.46 -33.24
C GLY A 50 -21.76 15.10 -33.72
N THR A 51 -21.12 14.59 -34.77
CA THR A 51 -19.89 15.18 -35.30
C THR A 51 -20.20 16.47 -36.04
N ARG A 52 -19.44 17.54 -35.75
CA ARG A 52 -19.56 18.83 -36.42
C ARG A 52 -18.88 18.80 -37.80
N MET A 53 -19.60 18.24 -38.77
CA MET A 53 -19.12 18.10 -40.12
C MET A 53 -19.13 19.45 -40.87
N ARG A 54 -18.03 19.76 -41.55
CA ARG A 54 -17.89 20.91 -42.46
C ARG A 54 -17.79 20.44 -43.90
N LEU A 55 -18.56 21.07 -44.77
CA LEU A 55 -18.50 20.91 -46.22
C LEU A 55 -17.88 22.16 -46.83
N GLU A 56 -16.77 21.99 -47.54
CA GLU A 56 -16.13 23.06 -48.31
C GLU A 56 -16.32 22.82 -49.80
N GLY A 57 -16.51 23.90 -50.55
CA GLY A 57 -16.86 23.79 -51.96
C GLY A 57 -17.13 25.13 -52.62
N LEU A 58 -17.92 25.12 -53.68
CA LEU A 58 -18.36 26.33 -54.39
C LEU A 58 -19.88 26.43 -54.30
N ARG A 59 -20.42 27.64 -54.09
CA ARG A 59 -21.84 27.96 -54.21
C ARG A 59 -22.75 27.14 -53.28
N LEU A 60 -22.29 26.90 -52.06
CA LEU A 60 -22.95 26.10 -51.02
C LEU A 60 -24.06 26.87 -50.27
N SER A 61 -24.23 28.18 -50.52
CA SER A 61 -25.29 28.97 -49.87
C SER A 61 -26.72 28.51 -50.20
N SER A 62 -26.90 27.78 -51.32
CA SER A 62 -28.21 27.29 -51.76
C SER A 62 -28.61 25.92 -51.17
N ILE A 63 -27.79 25.31 -50.32
CA ILE A 63 -28.08 23.97 -49.76
C ILE A 63 -29.25 24.06 -48.76
N SER A 64 -30.30 23.25 -48.93
CA SER A 64 -31.44 23.17 -48.00
C SER A 64 -31.23 22.15 -46.90
N SER A 65 -30.62 21.01 -47.22
CA SER A 65 -30.31 19.95 -46.26
C SER A 65 -29.07 19.16 -46.65
N VAL A 66 -28.46 18.55 -45.65
CA VAL A 66 -27.37 17.58 -45.84
C VAL A 66 -27.81 16.29 -45.18
N GLU A 67 -27.76 15.19 -45.90
CA GLU A 67 -28.12 13.86 -45.40
C GLU A 67 -26.97 12.89 -45.65
N ILE A 68 -26.89 11.84 -44.83
CA ILE A 68 -25.94 10.75 -45.04
C ILE A 68 -26.72 9.46 -45.23
N ALA A 69 -26.57 8.85 -46.41
CA ALA A 69 -27.21 7.60 -46.77
C ALA A 69 -26.25 6.44 -46.54
N MET A 70 -26.59 5.55 -45.61
CA MET A 70 -25.87 4.29 -45.40
C MET A 70 -26.45 3.19 -46.29
N PRO A 71 -25.66 2.14 -46.61
CA PRO A 71 -26.18 0.97 -47.28
C PRO A 71 -27.35 0.35 -46.51
N ASN A 72 -28.48 0.13 -47.18
CA ASN A 72 -29.67 -0.52 -46.61
C ASN A 72 -30.33 0.21 -45.43
N SER A 73 -30.09 1.52 -45.24
CA SER A 73 -30.81 2.34 -44.25
C SER A 73 -31.43 3.59 -44.89
N PRO A 74 -32.47 4.18 -44.29
CA PRO A 74 -32.93 5.51 -44.70
C PRO A 74 -31.81 6.55 -44.50
N PRO A 75 -31.73 7.59 -45.35
CA PRO A 75 -30.79 8.69 -45.16
C PRO A 75 -31.04 9.42 -43.84
N VAL A 76 -29.96 9.72 -43.13
CA VAL A 76 -30.01 10.44 -41.86
C VAL A 76 -29.71 11.91 -42.11
N VAL A 77 -30.67 12.77 -41.76
CA VAL A 77 -30.54 14.22 -41.94
C VAL A 77 -29.58 14.79 -40.90
N CYS A 78 -28.63 15.62 -41.34
CA CYS A 78 -27.77 16.38 -40.46
C CYS A 78 -28.57 17.51 -39.79
N SER A 79 -28.37 17.69 -38.49
CA SER A 79 -29.05 18.73 -37.72
C SER A 79 -28.24 20.04 -37.70
N GLY A 80 -28.92 21.16 -37.46
CA GLY A 80 -28.25 22.46 -37.25
C GLY A 80 -27.45 22.96 -38.44
N LEU A 81 -27.95 22.76 -39.67
CA LEU A 81 -27.31 23.26 -40.88
C LEU A 81 -27.08 24.79 -40.77
N ARG A 82 -25.83 25.22 -40.92
CA ARG A 82 -25.40 26.61 -40.82
C ARG A 82 -24.49 26.97 -41.99
N HIS A 83 -24.89 27.97 -42.75
CA HIS A 83 -24.07 28.53 -43.84
C HIS A 83 -23.10 29.54 -43.24
N ILE A 84 -21.80 29.21 -43.25
CA ILE A 84 -20.75 30.07 -42.70
C ILE A 84 -20.30 31.09 -43.76
N ALA A 85 -20.17 30.61 -45.01
CA ALA A 85 -19.85 31.39 -46.18
C ALA A 85 -20.41 30.67 -47.43
N ASP A 86 -20.38 31.32 -48.59
CA ASP A 86 -20.84 30.68 -49.84
C ASP A 86 -20.02 29.43 -50.22
N ASN A 87 -18.82 29.27 -49.69
CA ASN A 87 -17.95 28.12 -49.91
C ASN A 87 -17.86 27.16 -48.70
N LEU A 88 -18.61 27.41 -47.61
CA LEU A 88 -18.49 26.66 -46.37
C LEU A 88 -19.83 26.52 -45.63
N VAL A 89 -20.24 25.28 -45.41
CA VAL A 89 -21.44 24.92 -44.62
C VAL A 89 -21.06 23.97 -43.49
N GLU A 90 -21.70 24.11 -42.34
CA GLU A 90 -21.46 23.31 -41.13
C GLU A 90 -22.78 22.65 -40.70
N CYS A 91 -22.74 21.39 -40.27
CA CYS A 91 -23.89 20.68 -39.70
C CYS A 91 -23.44 19.59 -38.73
N ARG A 92 -24.38 19.03 -37.94
CA ARG A 92 -24.11 17.91 -37.04
C ARG A 92 -24.65 16.60 -37.63
N THR A 93 -23.79 15.59 -37.73
CA THR A 93 -24.20 14.26 -38.22
C THR A 93 -25.24 13.62 -37.30
N GLY A 94 -26.17 12.84 -37.85
CA GLY A 94 -27.11 12.05 -37.06
C GLY A 94 -26.58 10.64 -36.76
N ALA A 95 -27.28 9.93 -35.87
CA ALA A 95 -26.96 8.55 -35.51
C ALA A 95 -27.35 7.56 -36.62
N VAL A 96 -26.52 6.54 -36.81
CA VAL A 96 -26.70 5.45 -37.77
C VAL A 96 -26.59 4.10 -37.06
N PRO A 97 -27.27 3.04 -37.56
CA PRO A 97 -27.35 1.76 -36.86
C PRO A 97 -26.09 0.89 -36.95
N ALA A 98 -25.18 1.15 -37.89
CA ALA A 98 -24.00 0.32 -38.14
C ALA A 98 -22.82 1.14 -38.65
N GLU A 99 -21.62 0.58 -38.49
CA GLU A 99 -20.39 1.13 -39.08
C GLU A 99 -20.39 1.01 -40.60
N GLY A 100 -19.61 1.87 -41.26
CA GLY A 100 -19.34 1.81 -42.68
C GLY A 100 -19.37 3.15 -43.38
N GLU A 101 -19.12 3.12 -44.69
CA GLU A 101 -19.04 4.30 -45.50
C GLU A 101 -20.42 4.73 -46.03
N GLY A 102 -20.88 5.90 -45.60
CA GLY A 102 -22.11 6.55 -46.06
C GLY A 102 -21.86 7.54 -47.19
N GLN A 103 -22.83 7.68 -48.09
CA GLN A 103 -22.81 8.72 -49.13
C GLN A 103 -23.42 10.01 -48.61
N ILE A 104 -22.72 11.13 -48.77
CA ILE A 104 -23.26 12.45 -48.45
C ILE A 104 -24.18 12.90 -49.59
N LEU A 105 -25.45 13.13 -49.25
CA LEU A 105 -26.48 13.65 -50.12
C LEU A 105 -26.69 15.12 -49.78
N VAL A 106 -26.38 16.01 -50.73
CA VAL A 106 -26.64 17.45 -50.57
C VAL A 106 -27.95 17.78 -51.29
N ARG A 107 -28.93 18.30 -50.55
CA ARG A 107 -30.21 18.74 -51.10
C ARG A 107 -30.20 20.23 -51.41
N VAL A 108 -30.79 20.58 -52.55
CA VAL A 108 -30.94 21.95 -53.02
C VAL A 108 -32.41 22.17 -53.33
N PRO A 109 -33.04 23.23 -52.81
CA PRO A 109 -34.42 23.54 -53.13
C PRO A 109 -34.52 23.90 -54.61
N CYS A 110 -35.50 23.33 -55.29
CA CYS A 110 -35.75 23.68 -56.68
C CYS A 110 -36.13 25.18 -56.79
N PRO A 111 -35.70 25.89 -57.84
CA PRO A 111 -36.15 27.24 -58.10
C PRO A 111 -37.66 27.27 -58.37
N PRO A 112 -38.39 28.30 -57.91
CA PRO A 112 -39.83 28.40 -58.18
C PRO A 112 -40.09 28.45 -59.69
N PRO A 113 -41.13 27.76 -60.20
CA PRO A 113 -41.47 27.80 -61.62
C PRO A 113 -41.87 29.21 -62.05
N LYS A 114 -41.44 29.62 -63.25
CA LYS A 114 -41.71 30.96 -63.82
C LYS A 114 -43.21 31.30 -63.92
N ASP A 115 -44.06 30.29 -64.00
CA ASP A 115 -45.50 30.44 -64.22
C ASP A 115 -46.29 30.73 -62.93
N GLY A 116 -45.62 30.87 -61.77
CA GLY A 116 -46.23 31.23 -60.49
C GLY A 116 -47.15 30.16 -59.88
N ARG A 117 -47.30 29.00 -60.53
CA ARG A 117 -48.02 27.84 -59.97
C ARG A 117 -47.08 27.06 -59.07
N ALA A 118 -47.26 27.16 -57.76
CA ALA A 118 -46.56 26.31 -56.80
C ALA A 118 -47.00 24.85 -57.01
N ASP A 119 -46.15 24.05 -57.66
CA ASP A 119 -46.29 22.60 -57.70
C ASP A 119 -45.79 22.05 -56.36
N SER A 120 -46.68 21.38 -55.62
CA SER A 120 -46.37 20.75 -54.33
C SER A 120 -45.47 19.51 -54.44
N SER A 121 -45.07 19.13 -55.67
CA SER A 121 -44.24 17.96 -55.96
C SER A 121 -42.76 18.26 -56.25
N MET A 122 -42.28 19.49 -56.05
CA MET A 122 -40.88 19.84 -56.31
C MET A 122 -39.95 19.11 -55.32
N HIS A 123 -39.27 18.08 -55.80
CA HIS A 123 -38.29 17.31 -55.03
C HIS A 123 -36.94 18.03 -55.07
N ASP A 124 -36.32 18.24 -53.91
CA ASP A 124 -34.95 18.78 -53.83
C ASP A 124 -33.98 17.97 -54.71
N CYS A 125 -33.11 18.66 -55.45
CA CYS A 125 -32.05 18.01 -56.20
C CYS A 125 -31.03 17.40 -55.25
N VAL A 126 -30.54 16.19 -55.56
CA VAL A 126 -29.51 15.52 -54.77
C VAL A 126 -28.18 15.45 -55.53
N LEU A 127 -27.11 15.99 -54.92
CA LEU A 127 -25.74 15.86 -55.44
C LEU A 127 -24.95 14.84 -54.59
N THR A 128 -24.22 13.92 -55.26
CA THR A 128 -23.53 12.80 -54.61
C THR A 128 -22.08 12.67 -55.10
N ARG A 129 -21.10 13.01 -54.25
CA ARG A 129 -19.66 12.78 -54.54
C ARG A 129 -18.81 12.52 -53.31
N LEU A 130 -19.23 13.02 -52.17
CA LEU A 130 -18.48 12.89 -50.92
C LEU A 130 -18.99 11.70 -50.11
N ARG A 131 -18.07 11.13 -49.34
CA ARG A 131 -18.32 9.97 -48.49
C ARG A 131 -17.94 10.33 -47.06
N TYR A 132 -18.63 9.71 -46.12
CA TYR A 132 -18.42 9.90 -44.69
C TYR A 132 -18.34 8.53 -44.02
N ASP A 133 -17.25 8.27 -43.32
CA ASP A 133 -17.01 6.98 -42.69
C ASP A 133 -17.54 6.97 -41.24
N TYR A 134 -18.48 6.08 -40.96
CA TYR A 134 -19.03 5.89 -39.63
C TYR A 134 -18.31 4.74 -38.93
N VAL A 135 -17.69 5.02 -37.79
CA VAL A 135 -17.01 4.03 -36.94
C VAL A 135 -17.72 3.92 -35.60
N ALA A 136 -17.75 2.75 -34.97
CA ALA A 136 -18.30 2.59 -33.64
C ALA A 136 -17.20 2.84 -32.62
N LEU A 137 -17.58 3.51 -31.54
CA LEU A 137 -16.74 3.60 -30.37
C LEU A 137 -16.87 2.28 -29.60
N ALA A 138 -15.74 1.74 -29.16
CA ALA A 138 -15.71 0.55 -28.31
C ALA A 138 -15.08 0.90 -26.96
N LEU A 139 -15.65 0.37 -25.88
CA LEU A 139 -15.01 0.34 -24.57
C LEU A 139 -14.28 -0.99 -24.41
N GLY A 140 -13.08 -0.92 -23.82
CA GLY A 140 -12.26 -2.06 -23.48
C GLY A 140 -12.01 -2.13 -21.98
N GLU A 141 -10.79 -2.52 -21.62
CA GLU A 141 -10.36 -2.67 -20.23
C GLU A 141 -10.04 -1.34 -19.55
N LEU A 142 -10.15 -1.34 -18.22
CA LEU A 142 -9.76 -0.23 -17.35
C LEU A 142 -8.46 -0.58 -16.63
N THR A 143 -7.51 0.36 -16.62
CA THR A 143 -6.25 0.18 -15.90
C THR A 143 -5.91 1.42 -15.08
N PRO A 144 -5.86 1.33 -13.74
CA PRO A 144 -6.33 0.21 -12.92
C PRO A 144 -7.86 0.01 -13.02
N ASP A 145 -8.33 -1.18 -12.65
CA ASP A 145 -9.75 -1.58 -12.63
C ASP A 145 -10.47 -1.24 -11.31
N GLY A 146 -9.81 -0.50 -10.42
CA GLY A 146 -10.43 -0.01 -9.20
C GLY A 146 -9.60 1.02 -8.43
N GLY A 147 -10.23 1.57 -7.39
CA GLY A 147 -9.64 2.66 -6.59
C GLY A 147 -10.49 3.04 -5.37
N PRO A 148 -10.03 4.00 -4.54
CA PRO A 148 -10.74 4.43 -3.35
C PRO A 148 -11.97 5.28 -3.67
N PRO A 149 -13.04 5.25 -2.84
CA PRO A 149 -14.21 6.13 -2.96
C PRO A 149 -13.88 7.62 -2.90
N ALA A 150 -12.72 8.00 -2.35
CA ALA A 150 -12.25 9.39 -2.32
C ALA A 150 -11.87 9.93 -3.72
N GLY A 151 -11.82 9.08 -4.75
CA GLY A 151 -11.42 9.48 -6.09
C GLY A 151 -9.91 9.69 -6.23
N GLY A 152 -9.52 10.44 -7.27
CA GLY A 152 -8.14 10.81 -7.57
C GLY A 152 -7.30 9.71 -8.22
N THR A 153 -7.89 8.56 -8.53
CA THR A 153 -7.16 7.47 -9.22
C THR A 153 -7.01 7.85 -10.69
N LEU A 154 -5.77 7.94 -11.18
CA LEU A 154 -5.52 8.08 -12.61
C LEU A 154 -5.82 6.75 -13.29
N ILE A 155 -6.87 6.73 -14.10
CA ILE A 155 -7.27 5.56 -14.87
C ILE A 155 -7.03 5.77 -16.36
N THR A 156 -6.74 4.67 -17.04
CA THR A 156 -6.73 4.56 -18.49
C THR A 156 -7.92 3.73 -18.93
N VAL A 157 -8.82 4.32 -19.71
CA VAL A 157 -9.94 3.65 -20.38
C VAL A 157 -9.45 3.22 -21.75
N ARG A 158 -9.25 1.92 -21.95
CA ARG A 158 -8.95 1.37 -23.28
C ARG A 158 -10.21 1.27 -24.12
N GLY A 159 -10.06 1.27 -25.44
CA GLY A 159 -11.18 1.20 -26.36
C GLY A 159 -10.75 1.29 -27.81
N ALA A 160 -11.63 1.80 -28.66
CA ALA A 160 -11.34 2.05 -30.07
C ALA A 160 -11.99 3.35 -30.55
N ASN A 161 -11.35 4.00 -31.53
CA ASN A 161 -11.83 5.17 -32.26
C ASN A 161 -12.03 6.43 -31.39
N PHE A 162 -11.20 6.66 -30.37
CA PHE A 162 -11.24 7.88 -29.54
C PHE A 162 -10.54 9.09 -30.17
N ASP A 163 -9.83 8.93 -31.30
CA ASP A 163 -9.10 9.98 -32.02
C ASP A 163 -9.98 10.85 -32.94
N LEU A 164 -11.30 10.89 -32.68
CA LEU A 164 -12.24 11.67 -33.48
C LEU A 164 -12.11 13.16 -33.15
N ASN A 165 -11.12 13.80 -33.81
CA ASN A 165 -10.83 15.23 -33.73
C ASN A 165 -12.12 16.02 -33.97
N GLN A 166 -12.56 16.77 -32.95
CA GLN A 166 -13.80 17.57 -32.81
C GLN A 166 -14.81 17.02 -31.78
N LEU A 167 -14.59 15.84 -31.22
CA LEU A 167 -15.38 15.36 -30.09
C LEU A 167 -14.69 15.64 -28.76
N SER A 168 -15.45 16.17 -27.82
CA SER A 168 -15.12 16.24 -26.40
C SER A 168 -15.67 15.01 -25.71
N PHE A 169 -14.85 14.37 -24.88
CA PHE A 169 -15.23 13.20 -24.11
C PHE A 169 -15.49 13.56 -22.65
N SER A 170 -16.59 13.08 -22.07
CA SER A 170 -16.75 13.01 -20.62
C SER A 170 -16.81 11.55 -20.17
N VAL A 171 -16.06 11.24 -19.11
CA VAL A 171 -16.07 9.93 -18.47
C VAL A 171 -16.74 10.07 -17.11
N SER A 172 -17.69 9.20 -16.77
CA SER A 172 -18.22 9.10 -15.41
C SER A 172 -18.20 7.65 -14.93
N ILE A 173 -18.01 7.47 -13.62
CA ILE A 173 -17.90 6.18 -12.95
C ILE A 173 -18.95 6.16 -11.83
N GLY A 174 -19.99 5.34 -11.99
CA GLY A 174 -21.05 5.24 -10.97
C GLY A 174 -21.84 6.54 -10.81
N GLY A 175 -21.98 7.30 -11.91
CA GLY A 175 -22.60 8.62 -11.92
C GLY A 175 -21.66 9.77 -11.52
N THR A 176 -20.49 9.49 -10.94
CA THR A 176 -19.51 10.53 -10.57
C THR A 176 -18.62 10.89 -11.77
N PRO A 177 -18.54 12.17 -12.18
CA PRO A 177 -17.70 12.57 -13.30
C PRO A 177 -16.21 12.45 -12.97
N CYS A 178 -15.42 11.98 -13.93
CA CYS A 178 -13.96 12.03 -13.88
C CYS A 178 -13.46 13.41 -14.29
N THR A 179 -12.28 13.77 -13.80
CA THR A 179 -11.63 15.05 -14.09
C THR A 179 -10.44 14.86 -15.02
N GLY A 180 -10.12 15.89 -15.81
CA GLY A 180 -8.95 15.87 -16.68
C GLY A 180 -8.98 14.81 -17.78
N VAL A 181 -10.16 14.53 -18.36
CA VAL A 181 -10.31 13.59 -19.48
C VAL A 181 -9.45 14.03 -20.65
N LYS A 182 -8.52 13.16 -21.08
CA LYS A 182 -7.65 13.39 -22.22
C LYS A 182 -7.64 12.18 -23.14
N VAL A 183 -7.63 12.44 -24.44
CA VAL A 183 -7.37 11.41 -25.45
C VAL A 183 -5.85 11.26 -25.55
N GLU A 184 -5.32 10.11 -25.14
CA GLU A 184 -3.89 9.82 -25.29
C GLU A 184 -3.60 9.26 -26.69
N ARG A 185 -4.49 8.38 -27.18
CA ARG A 185 -4.40 7.69 -28.47
C ARG A 185 -5.79 7.33 -28.98
N GLN A 186 -5.86 6.80 -30.20
CA GLN A 186 -7.11 6.28 -30.80
C GLN A 186 -7.80 5.17 -29.98
N ASP A 187 -7.08 4.51 -29.07
CA ASP A 187 -7.53 3.39 -28.25
C ASP A 187 -7.46 3.66 -26.74
N ALA A 188 -7.16 4.89 -26.32
CA ALA A 188 -6.95 5.21 -24.90
C ALA A 188 -7.40 6.63 -24.49
N LEU A 189 -8.21 6.70 -23.43
CA LEU A 189 -8.49 7.93 -22.67
C LEU A 189 -7.84 7.84 -21.29
N THR A 190 -7.32 8.95 -20.77
CA THR A 190 -6.88 9.09 -19.37
C THR A 190 -7.76 10.07 -18.62
N CYS A 191 -8.07 9.76 -17.36
CA CYS A 191 -8.78 10.68 -16.47
C CYS A 191 -8.56 10.33 -15.00
N SER A 192 -8.82 11.28 -14.10
CA SER A 192 -8.80 11.04 -12.65
C SER A 192 -10.19 10.84 -12.11
N THR A 193 -10.42 9.74 -11.39
CA THR A 193 -11.72 9.41 -10.81
C THR A 193 -12.23 10.50 -9.87
N GLY A 194 -13.54 10.79 -9.90
CA GLY A 194 -14.14 11.75 -8.98
C GLY A 194 -14.45 11.15 -7.61
N VAL A 195 -14.91 12.00 -6.67
CA VAL A 195 -15.33 11.56 -5.34
C VAL A 195 -16.69 10.87 -5.43
N LEU A 196 -16.76 9.60 -5.03
CA LEU A 196 -17.98 8.83 -5.05
C LEU A 196 -18.90 9.25 -3.89
N THR A 197 -20.12 9.69 -4.21
CA THR A 197 -21.10 10.21 -3.23
C THR A 197 -22.17 9.19 -2.81
N VAL A 198 -22.07 7.92 -3.24
CA VAL A 198 -23.02 6.89 -2.75
C VAL A 198 -22.85 6.63 -1.25
N PRO A 199 -23.94 6.25 -0.54
CA PRO A 199 -23.91 6.01 0.89
C PRO A 199 -22.82 5.01 1.29
N ARG A 200 -21.98 5.44 2.24
CA ARG A 200 -20.77 4.74 2.69
C ARG A 200 -21.03 3.33 3.26
N GLU A 201 -22.27 3.02 3.59
CA GLU A 201 -22.72 1.76 4.19
C GLU A 201 -22.85 0.62 3.16
N GLU A 202 -23.02 0.94 1.88
CA GLU A 202 -23.15 -0.05 0.79
C GLU A 202 -21.76 -0.53 0.27
N LEU A 203 -20.69 0.19 0.62
CA LEU A 203 -19.28 -0.09 0.24
C LEU A 203 -18.50 -0.84 1.34
N LEU A 204 -19.19 -1.43 2.30
CA LEU A 204 -18.60 -2.20 3.40
C LEU A 204 -18.21 -3.61 2.93
N GLY A 205 -17.15 -3.69 2.12
CA GLY A 205 -16.43 -4.94 1.84
C GLY A 205 -16.83 -5.69 0.58
N GLU A 206 -17.91 -5.29 -0.10
CA GLU A 206 -18.28 -5.83 -1.40
C GLU A 206 -17.81 -4.89 -2.53
N PRO A 207 -17.24 -5.41 -3.63
CA PRO A 207 -16.84 -4.61 -4.77
C PRO A 207 -18.07 -3.93 -5.41
N ALA A 208 -18.22 -2.62 -5.20
CA ALA A 208 -19.25 -1.84 -5.87
C ALA A 208 -18.84 -1.64 -7.33
N ARG A 209 -19.45 -2.43 -8.21
CA ARG A 209 -19.32 -2.29 -9.66
C ARG A 209 -20.12 -1.09 -10.11
N VAL A 210 -19.47 -0.27 -10.91
CA VAL A 210 -20.05 0.99 -11.39
C VAL A 210 -19.73 1.15 -12.86
N ASP A 211 -20.77 1.51 -13.61
CA ASP A 211 -20.64 1.66 -15.05
C ASP A 211 -19.72 2.83 -15.36
N VAL A 212 -18.83 2.61 -16.32
CA VAL A 212 -18.09 3.69 -16.97
C VAL A 212 -18.93 4.16 -18.13
N SER A 213 -19.35 5.43 -18.09
CA SER A 213 -20.04 6.06 -19.22
C SER A 213 -19.09 7.01 -19.95
N VAL A 214 -18.92 6.79 -21.26
CA VAL A 214 -18.23 7.71 -22.15
C VAL A 214 -19.27 8.42 -23.00
N ARG A 215 -19.24 9.75 -22.97
CA ARG A 215 -20.11 10.61 -23.76
C ARG A 215 -19.26 11.50 -24.66
N THR A 216 -19.61 11.60 -25.94
CA THR A 216 -19.04 12.51 -26.93
C THR A 216 -19.97 13.66 -27.32
N GLY A 217 -19.46 14.88 -27.39
CA GLY A 217 -20.19 16.05 -27.92
C GLY A 217 -19.23 17.05 -28.57
N ASP A 218 -19.72 18.05 -29.29
CA ASP A 218 -18.87 19.07 -29.93
C ASP A 218 -18.47 20.21 -28.98
N GLN A 219 -19.16 20.34 -27.84
CA GLN A 219 -18.79 21.19 -26.71
C GLN A 219 -19.18 20.50 -25.39
N LEU A 220 -18.45 20.76 -24.29
CA LEU A 220 -18.74 20.13 -22.99
C LEU A 220 -20.18 20.39 -22.49
N ASP A 221 -20.75 21.55 -22.81
CA ASP A 221 -22.10 21.94 -22.39
C ASP A 221 -23.21 21.26 -23.22
N ASP A 222 -22.86 20.69 -24.39
CA ASP A 222 -23.79 20.03 -25.33
C ASP A 222 -23.83 18.50 -25.17
N ILE A 223 -23.27 17.97 -24.07
CA ILE A 223 -23.24 16.53 -23.75
C ILE A 223 -24.65 15.95 -23.43
N HIS A 224 -25.70 16.74 -23.58
CA HIS A 224 -27.09 16.34 -23.32
C HIS A 224 -27.71 15.41 -24.38
N ASN A 225 -27.19 15.37 -25.62
CA ASN A 225 -27.70 14.52 -26.71
C ASN A 225 -26.76 13.37 -27.05
N VAL A 226 -26.29 12.65 -26.03
CA VAL A 226 -25.16 11.73 -26.17
C VAL A 226 -25.49 10.32 -25.74
N THR A 227 -25.19 9.37 -26.61
CA THR A 227 -25.28 7.94 -26.32
C THR A 227 -24.12 7.54 -25.43
N ALA A 228 -24.45 6.98 -24.26
CA ALA A 228 -23.46 6.46 -23.32
C ALA A 228 -23.01 5.06 -23.77
N LEU A 229 -21.70 4.86 -23.94
CA LEU A 229 -21.15 3.52 -23.85
C LEU A 229 -21.11 3.17 -22.37
N THR A 230 -21.88 2.18 -21.93
CA THR A 230 -21.86 1.70 -20.54
C THR A 230 -21.23 0.32 -20.49
N ASN A 231 -20.21 0.17 -19.66
CA ASN A 231 -19.69 -1.14 -19.31
C ASN A 231 -20.38 -1.64 -18.03
N ASP A 232 -21.56 -2.25 -18.19
CA ASP A 232 -22.40 -2.81 -17.12
C ASP A 232 -21.98 -4.21 -16.67
N GLY A 233 -20.82 -4.69 -17.14
CA GLY A 233 -20.32 -6.04 -16.89
C GLY A 233 -21.07 -7.15 -17.65
N ARG A 234 -22.10 -6.84 -18.45
CA ARG A 234 -22.80 -7.83 -19.30
C ARG A 234 -22.14 -8.03 -20.66
N GLN A 235 -21.34 -7.07 -21.10
CA GLN A 235 -20.60 -7.08 -22.38
C GLN A 235 -19.15 -7.63 -22.23
N GLY A 236 -18.82 -8.29 -21.13
CA GLY A 236 -17.52 -8.98 -20.96
C GLY A 236 -16.32 -8.09 -20.59
N HIS A 237 -16.51 -6.79 -20.38
CA HIS A 237 -15.46 -5.88 -19.92
C HIS A 237 -15.56 -5.67 -18.39
N PRO A 238 -14.44 -5.57 -17.65
CA PRO A 238 -14.48 -5.46 -16.18
C PRO A 238 -15.04 -4.09 -15.74
N ALA A 239 -16.03 -4.09 -14.86
CA ALA A 239 -16.54 -2.89 -14.22
C ALA A 239 -15.47 -2.26 -13.30
N PHE A 240 -15.48 -0.94 -13.11
CA PHE A 240 -14.61 -0.32 -12.12
C PHE A 240 -15.11 -0.69 -10.73
N VAL A 241 -14.17 -1.04 -9.83
CA VAL A 241 -14.49 -1.47 -8.46
C VAL A 241 -13.95 -0.46 -7.46
N TYR A 242 -14.85 0.06 -6.61
CA TYR A 242 -14.41 0.86 -5.47
C TYR A 242 -14.00 -0.02 -4.29
N TYR A 243 -12.79 0.23 -3.77
CA TYR A 243 -12.25 -0.48 -2.62
C TYR A 243 -12.19 0.42 -1.39
N ALA A 244 -12.72 -0.06 -0.27
CA ALA A 244 -12.54 0.62 0.99
C ALA A 244 -11.04 0.68 1.33
N PRO A 245 -10.52 1.82 1.80
CA PRO A 245 -9.12 1.90 2.23
C PRO A 245 -8.87 0.93 3.39
N PRO A 246 -7.65 0.35 3.49
CA PRO A 246 -7.30 -0.52 4.60
C PRO A 246 -7.50 0.21 5.94
N ARG A 247 -7.94 -0.52 6.95
CA ARG A 247 -8.12 0.00 8.31
C ARG A 247 -7.25 -0.78 9.26
N VAL A 248 -6.23 -0.11 9.80
CA VAL A 248 -5.41 -0.66 10.88
C VAL A 248 -6.16 -0.49 12.20
N THR A 249 -6.28 -1.56 12.96
CA THR A 249 -6.87 -1.57 14.31
C THR A 249 -5.81 -1.73 15.40
N GLN A 250 -4.65 -2.32 15.07
CA GLN A 250 -3.57 -2.54 16.03
C GLN A 250 -2.20 -2.61 15.33
N VAL A 251 -1.19 -2.07 16.00
CA VAL A 251 0.24 -2.26 15.69
C VAL A 251 0.91 -2.82 16.94
N TRP A 252 1.59 -3.97 16.82
CA TRP A 252 2.31 -4.57 17.95
C TRP A 252 3.61 -5.23 17.49
N PRO A 253 4.73 -5.06 18.21
CA PRO A 253 4.93 -4.05 19.24
C PRO A 253 4.85 -2.64 18.63
N ASN A 254 4.52 -1.63 19.43
CA ASN A 254 4.44 -0.24 18.99
C ASN A 254 5.73 0.56 19.28
N VAL A 255 6.81 -0.12 19.70
CA VAL A 255 8.12 0.47 19.95
C VAL A 255 9.24 -0.46 19.48
N GLY A 256 10.36 0.10 19.02
CA GLY A 256 11.58 -0.66 18.74
C GLY A 256 12.82 0.20 18.46
N PRO A 257 14.00 -0.42 18.25
CA PRO A 257 15.27 0.24 18.01
C PRO A 257 15.30 1.14 16.78
N VAL A 258 16.04 2.26 16.83
CA VAL A 258 16.36 3.12 15.67
C VAL A 258 17.07 2.36 14.54
N GLU A 259 17.77 1.27 14.85
CA GLU A 259 18.44 0.41 13.87
C GLU A 259 17.46 -0.41 13.01
N GLY A 260 16.20 -0.54 13.45
CA GLY A 260 15.20 -1.42 12.83
C GLY A 260 15.31 -2.88 13.28
N GLY A 261 14.70 -3.79 12.52
CA GLY A 261 14.67 -5.23 12.79
C GLY A 261 13.52 -5.69 13.70
N THR A 262 12.65 -4.79 14.13
CA THR A 262 11.47 -5.13 14.93
C THR A 262 10.44 -5.83 14.05
N SER A 263 10.07 -7.06 14.42
CA SER A 263 8.98 -7.80 13.78
C SER A 263 7.64 -7.21 14.22
N LEU A 264 6.99 -6.46 13.34
CA LEU A 264 5.67 -5.89 13.56
C LEU A 264 4.59 -6.88 13.14
N THR A 265 3.56 -6.97 13.96
CA THR A 265 2.25 -7.55 13.69
C THR A 265 1.23 -6.42 13.61
N ILE A 266 0.62 -6.26 12.45
CA ILE A 266 -0.38 -5.23 12.14
C ILE A 266 -1.70 -5.95 11.90
N ARG A 267 -2.75 -5.56 12.63
CA ARG A 267 -4.10 -6.12 12.46
C ARG A 267 -5.06 -5.09 11.94
N GLY A 268 -6.07 -5.55 11.23
CA GLY A 268 -7.03 -4.65 10.61
C GLY A 268 -7.98 -5.31 9.63
N ARG A 269 -8.59 -4.47 8.78
CA ARG A 269 -9.45 -4.88 7.67
C ARG A 269 -8.85 -4.42 6.36
N GLY A 270 -9.02 -5.23 5.31
CA GLY A 270 -8.51 -4.93 3.97
C GLY A 270 -6.98 -4.95 3.87
N LEU A 271 -6.29 -5.76 4.69
CA LEU A 271 -4.82 -5.85 4.69
C LEU A 271 -4.27 -6.95 3.75
N ALA A 272 -5.12 -7.83 3.23
CA ALA A 272 -4.70 -8.99 2.42
C ALA A 272 -3.94 -8.61 1.15
N ASP A 273 -4.26 -7.47 0.52
CA ASP A 273 -3.63 -6.98 -0.70
C ASP A 273 -2.62 -5.84 -0.43
N THR A 274 -2.07 -5.79 0.78
CA THR A 274 -1.03 -4.81 1.14
C THR A 274 0.22 -5.01 0.29
N VAL A 275 0.70 -3.92 -0.30
CA VAL A 275 1.94 -3.89 -1.10
C VAL A 275 3.08 -3.14 -0.42
N ALA A 276 2.77 -2.23 0.51
CA ALA A 276 3.78 -1.49 1.25
C ALA A 276 3.29 -1.10 2.65
N VAL A 277 4.23 -1.07 3.59
CA VAL A 277 4.06 -0.51 4.93
C VAL A 277 5.16 0.50 5.15
N ASN A 278 4.81 1.70 5.60
CA ASN A 278 5.77 2.73 5.97
C ASN A 278 5.60 3.07 7.46
N VAL A 279 6.72 3.12 8.18
CA VAL A 279 6.75 3.46 9.60
C VAL A 279 7.57 4.73 9.75
N ARG A 280 6.91 5.85 10.11
CA ARG A 280 7.55 7.18 10.15
C ARG A 280 8.27 7.52 8.82
N GLY A 281 7.68 7.14 7.69
CA GLY A 281 8.23 7.35 6.35
C GLY A 281 9.32 6.36 5.91
N ALA A 282 9.82 5.48 6.80
CA ALA A 282 10.76 4.42 6.44
C ALA A 282 9.99 3.16 5.99
N ALA A 283 10.37 2.58 4.86
CA ALA A 283 9.71 1.38 4.33
C ALA A 283 10.01 0.16 5.20
N CYS A 284 8.96 -0.58 5.55
CA CYS A 284 9.06 -1.85 6.27
C CYS A 284 9.55 -2.95 5.31
N ALA A 285 10.45 -3.82 5.77
CA ALA A 285 10.97 -4.94 5.00
C ALA A 285 10.09 -6.19 5.14
N TYR A 286 10.09 -7.05 4.10
CA TYR A 286 9.40 -8.35 4.10
C TYR A 286 7.91 -8.29 4.50
N VAL A 287 7.17 -7.36 3.89
CA VAL A 287 5.72 -7.22 4.06
C VAL A 287 5.03 -8.52 3.64
N LYS A 288 4.41 -9.22 4.59
CA LYS A 288 3.74 -10.50 4.36
C LYS A 288 2.31 -10.47 4.91
N PRO A 289 1.30 -10.21 4.07
CA PRO A 289 -0.09 -10.35 4.46
C PRO A 289 -0.42 -11.81 4.82
N ASN A 290 -1.23 -12.00 5.85
CA ASN A 290 -1.78 -13.29 6.23
C ASN A 290 -3.26 -13.32 5.86
N GLU A 291 -3.61 -14.12 4.86
CA GLU A 291 -4.97 -14.25 4.32
C GLU A 291 -5.90 -15.13 5.18
N ALA A 292 -5.36 -15.78 6.22
CA ALA A 292 -6.04 -16.85 6.94
C ALA A 292 -7.02 -16.42 8.05
N THR A 293 -7.17 -15.11 8.32
CA THR A 293 -8.00 -14.62 9.44
C THR A 293 -9.05 -13.59 9.00
N PRO A 294 -10.27 -13.61 9.59
CA PRO A 294 -11.34 -12.64 9.30
C PRO A 294 -10.96 -11.20 9.68
N ASP A 295 -10.03 -11.03 10.62
CA ASP A 295 -9.25 -9.81 10.82
C ASP A 295 -7.90 -10.03 10.15
N ALA A 296 -7.72 -9.50 8.93
CA ALA A 296 -6.48 -9.67 8.19
C ALA A 296 -5.29 -9.23 9.06
N GLU A 297 -4.31 -10.12 9.22
CA GLU A 297 -3.06 -9.85 9.92
C GLU A 297 -1.95 -9.64 8.88
N LEU A 298 -1.01 -8.76 9.18
CA LEU A 298 0.11 -8.44 8.31
C LEU A 298 1.38 -8.39 9.17
N SER A 299 2.46 -9.00 8.69
CA SER A 299 3.77 -8.85 9.32
C SER A 299 4.77 -8.11 8.44
N CYS A 300 5.67 -7.35 9.08
CA CYS A 300 6.83 -6.73 8.42
C CYS A 300 7.94 -6.46 9.44
N PHE A 301 9.14 -6.16 8.97
CA PHE A 301 10.28 -5.78 9.82
C PHE A 301 10.58 -4.30 9.65
N THR A 302 10.68 -3.56 10.76
CA THR A 302 11.11 -2.16 10.71
C THR A 302 12.50 -2.04 10.10
N THR A 303 12.76 -0.93 9.43
CA THR A 303 14.09 -0.58 8.92
C THR A 303 14.66 0.56 9.75
N ARG A 304 15.93 0.91 9.51
CA ARG A 304 16.59 1.99 10.23
C ARG A 304 15.85 3.31 10.03
N ALA A 305 15.56 4.01 11.13
CA ALA A 305 14.92 5.33 11.11
C ALA A 305 15.38 6.20 12.30
N SER A 306 15.14 7.51 12.21
CA SER A 306 15.40 8.45 13.30
C SER A 306 14.53 8.15 14.53
N ALA A 307 15.07 8.39 15.73
CA ALA A 307 14.28 8.30 16.97
C ALA A 307 13.03 9.20 16.92
N GLY A 308 11.95 8.74 17.55
CA GLY A 308 10.70 9.45 17.68
C GLY A 308 9.47 8.63 17.32
N MET A 309 8.30 9.17 17.65
CA MET A 309 7.00 8.57 17.36
C MET A 309 6.53 8.96 15.96
N GLY A 310 5.92 8.03 15.23
CA GLY A 310 5.37 8.31 13.91
C GLY A 310 4.25 7.36 13.51
N PRO A 311 3.48 7.70 12.46
CA PRO A 311 2.40 6.85 12.00
C PRO A 311 2.93 5.58 11.34
N VAL A 312 2.10 4.53 11.41
CA VAL A 312 2.21 3.35 10.55
C VAL A 312 1.20 3.48 9.41
N GLU A 313 1.70 3.57 8.20
CA GLU A 313 0.89 3.71 7.00
C GLU A 313 0.91 2.42 6.19
N VAL A 314 -0.26 1.93 5.82
CA VAL A 314 -0.42 0.72 5.01
C VAL A 314 -0.95 1.11 3.64
N THR A 315 -0.31 0.63 2.58
CA THR A 315 -0.71 0.86 1.19
C THR A 315 -1.17 -0.45 0.56
N SER A 316 -2.39 -0.46 0.06
CA SER A 316 -2.97 -1.59 -0.67
C SER A 316 -2.74 -1.45 -2.18
N LYS A 317 -2.62 -2.59 -2.88
CA LYS A 317 -2.52 -2.65 -4.35
C LYS A 317 -3.65 -1.90 -5.05
N ARG A 318 -4.83 -1.84 -4.42
CA ARG A 318 -6.06 -1.31 -5.02
C ARG A 318 -6.36 0.15 -4.67
N GLY A 319 -5.30 0.92 -4.40
CA GLY A 319 -5.33 2.38 -4.44
C GLY A 319 -5.68 3.09 -3.12
N GLY A 320 -5.77 2.36 -2.00
CA GLY A 320 -6.02 2.95 -0.68
C GLY A 320 -4.77 3.06 0.19
N ARG A 321 -4.57 4.22 0.84
CA ARG A 321 -3.67 4.36 2.01
C ARG A 321 -4.51 4.34 3.29
N ALA A 322 -4.12 3.53 4.27
CA ALA A 322 -4.65 3.62 5.61
C ALA A 322 -4.14 4.93 6.25
N LEU A 323 -5.02 5.93 6.34
CA LEU A 323 -4.75 7.19 7.05
C LEU A 323 -5.66 7.26 8.27
N ARG A 324 -5.21 6.73 9.41
CA ARG A 324 -5.86 6.96 10.71
C ARG A 324 -4.82 7.09 11.81
N PHE A 325 -4.94 8.14 12.59
CA PHE A 325 -4.08 8.45 13.72
C PHE A 325 -4.87 8.17 15.00
N GLY A 326 -4.50 7.12 15.72
CA GLY A 326 -4.87 6.87 17.11
C GLY A 326 -3.59 6.52 17.87
N GLU A 327 -3.55 6.73 19.18
CA GLU A 327 -2.32 6.53 19.98
C GLU A 327 -1.72 5.12 19.78
N HIS A 328 -2.55 4.09 19.67
CA HIS A 328 -2.14 2.69 19.45
C HIS A 328 -1.82 2.31 17.98
N LEU A 329 -1.90 3.26 17.03
CA LEU A 329 -1.58 3.05 15.62
C LEU A 329 -0.26 3.71 15.20
N THR A 330 0.50 4.20 16.19
CA THR A 330 1.83 4.77 15.99
C THR A 330 2.91 3.76 16.37
N PHE A 331 4.11 4.00 15.85
CA PHE A 331 5.31 3.27 16.26
C PHE A 331 6.38 4.26 16.72
N ARG A 332 7.08 3.94 17.80
CA ARG A 332 8.19 4.74 18.34
C ARG A 332 9.52 4.07 18.04
N TYR A 333 10.36 4.75 17.26
CA TYR A 333 11.78 4.42 17.19
C TYR A 333 12.48 4.97 18.43
N ALA A 334 13.12 4.11 19.20
CA ALA A 334 13.80 4.45 20.45
C ALA A 334 15.26 3.95 20.45
N LEU A 335 16.11 4.63 21.20
CA LEU A 335 17.48 4.17 21.44
C LEU A 335 17.44 3.15 22.57
N LEU A 336 17.92 1.92 22.32
CA LEU A 336 17.88 0.86 23.33
C LEU A 336 18.87 1.12 24.49
N PRO A 337 18.55 0.64 25.71
CA PRO A 337 19.51 0.61 26.81
C PRO A 337 20.74 -0.22 26.41
N HIS A 338 21.92 0.22 26.82
CA HIS A 338 23.18 -0.46 26.53
C HIS A 338 23.95 -0.72 27.82
N ILE A 339 24.22 -1.98 28.12
CA ILE A 339 25.09 -2.40 29.22
C ILE A 339 26.52 -2.39 28.69
N GLU A 340 27.36 -1.52 29.25
CA GLU A 340 28.78 -1.45 28.92
C GLU A 340 29.57 -2.45 29.77
N LYS A 341 29.27 -2.54 31.06
CA LYS A 341 30.00 -3.39 32.01
C LYS A 341 29.14 -3.80 33.20
N VAL A 342 29.39 -5.00 33.73
CA VAL A 342 28.80 -5.50 34.98
C VAL A 342 29.91 -5.80 36.00
N LEU A 343 29.73 -5.34 37.24
CA LEU A 343 30.66 -5.51 38.35
C LEU A 343 29.95 -6.14 39.56
N PRO A 344 30.52 -7.18 40.21
CA PRO A 344 31.64 -7.99 39.73
C PRO A 344 31.33 -8.69 38.39
N SER A 345 32.36 -9.08 37.65
CA SER A 345 32.21 -9.77 36.34
C SER A 345 31.75 -11.23 36.45
N SER A 346 31.53 -11.72 37.68
CA SER A 346 31.04 -13.07 37.97
C SER A 346 30.06 -13.07 39.15
N VAL A 347 29.08 -13.97 39.13
CA VAL A 347 28.08 -14.15 40.20
C VAL A 347 28.05 -15.56 40.75
N SER A 348 27.64 -15.71 42.00
CA SER A 348 27.39 -17.03 42.61
C SER A 348 26.18 -17.71 41.97
N VAL A 349 26.28 -19.01 41.69
CA VAL A 349 25.15 -19.83 41.21
C VAL A 349 23.95 -19.83 42.16
N VAL A 350 24.16 -19.63 43.47
CA VAL A 350 23.07 -19.61 44.48
C VAL A 350 22.52 -18.19 44.70
N GLY A 351 22.96 -17.23 43.89
CA GLY A 351 22.52 -15.84 43.96
C GLY A 351 23.13 -15.04 45.11
N GLY A 352 22.50 -13.90 45.41
CA GLY A 352 22.89 -12.99 46.50
C GLY A 352 24.03 -12.03 46.16
N THR A 353 24.76 -12.24 45.06
CA THR A 353 25.80 -11.31 44.60
C THR A 353 25.17 -9.96 44.23
N VAL A 354 25.62 -8.88 44.88
CA VAL A 354 25.24 -7.51 44.50
C VAL A 354 26.01 -7.10 43.26
N LEU A 355 25.29 -6.80 42.19
CA LEU A 355 25.82 -6.33 40.92
C LEU A 355 25.64 -4.82 40.78
N GLN A 356 26.60 -4.19 40.11
CA GLN A 356 26.56 -2.84 39.57
C GLN A 356 26.65 -2.92 38.05
N LEU A 357 25.65 -2.42 37.36
CA LEU A 357 25.56 -2.41 35.90
C LEU A 357 25.82 -0.98 35.42
N HIS A 358 26.93 -0.81 34.70
CA HIS A 358 27.31 0.45 34.07
C HIS A 358 26.91 0.44 32.60
N GLY A 359 26.43 1.58 32.10
CA GLY A 359 26.02 1.68 30.71
C GLY A 359 25.41 3.02 30.35
N SER A 360 24.57 3.01 29.31
CA SER A 360 23.83 4.20 28.87
C SER A 360 22.35 3.89 28.69
N ARG A 361 21.51 4.90 28.97
CA ARG A 361 20.04 4.84 28.85
C ARG A 361 19.43 3.74 29.73
N LEU A 362 19.95 3.54 30.94
CA LEU A 362 19.44 2.54 31.90
C LEU A 362 18.22 3.06 32.70
N GLY A 363 17.47 4.01 32.12
CA GLY A 363 16.35 4.73 32.71
C GLY A 363 16.76 6.12 33.20
N ASP A 364 16.10 7.19 32.75
CA ASP A 364 16.37 8.56 33.18
C ASP A 364 15.82 8.84 34.60
N THR A 365 14.82 8.06 35.02
CA THR A 365 14.25 8.09 36.36
C THR A 365 14.13 6.67 36.94
N PRO A 366 14.09 6.49 38.28
CA PRO A 366 13.90 5.18 38.90
C PRO A 366 12.63 4.44 38.44
N SER A 367 11.57 5.19 38.12
CA SER A 367 10.30 4.62 37.62
C SER A 367 10.40 4.01 36.22
N GLU A 368 11.42 4.39 35.44
CA GLU A 368 11.64 3.83 34.11
C GLU A 368 12.41 2.52 34.14
N LEU A 369 13.14 2.21 35.23
CA LEU A 369 13.79 0.91 35.40
C LEU A 369 12.76 -0.15 35.81
N LEU A 370 12.31 -0.94 34.85
CA LEU A 370 11.23 -1.91 35.07
C LEU A 370 11.75 -3.23 35.64
N ALA A 371 12.84 -3.76 35.08
CA ALA A 371 13.44 -5.01 35.53
C ALA A 371 14.89 -5.17 35.03
N VAL A 372 15.65 -5.96 35.77
CA VAL A 372 16.88 -6.60 35.28
C VAL A 372 16.65 -8.10 35.32
N LEU A 373 16.86 -8.79 34.20
CA LEU A 373 16.78 -10.25 34.13
C LEU A 373 18.18 -10.85 33.99
N ILE A 374 18.44 -11.93 34.70
CA ILE A 374 19.64 -12.77 34.59
C ILE A 374 19.20 -14.19 34.27
N ASP A 375 19.56 -14.69 33.09
CA ASP A 375 19.07 -15.97 32.54
C ASP A 375 17.53 -16.07 32.54
N GLY A 376 16.85 -14.95 32.24
CA GLY A 376 15.39 -14.84 32.30
C GLY A 376 14.78 -14.76 33.71
N ARG A 377 15.57 -14.91 34.78
CA ARG A 377 15.12 -14.76 36.17
C ARG A 377 15.25 -13.30 36.62
N ARG A 378 14.26 -12.79 37.36
CA ARG A 378 14.32 -11.41 37.86
C ARG A 378 15.46 -11.25 38.87
N CYS A 379 16.29 -10.23 38.66
CA CYS A 379 17.18 -9.74 39.69
C CYS A 379 16.35 -9.27 40.89
N GLY A 380 16.90 -9.41 42.10
CA GLY A 380 16.25 -9.08 43.35
C GLY A 380 16.12 -7.57 43.55
N THR A 381 16.57 -7.06 44.70
CA THR A 381 16.46 -5.63 45.03
C THR A 381 17.15 -4.79 43.97
N LEU A 382 16.37 -3.97 43.24
CA LEU A 382 16.88 -3.02 42.27
C LEU A 382 17.22 -1.69 42.95
N THR A 383 18.40 -1.15 42.66
CA THR A 383 18.78 0.22 43.01
C THR A 383 19.02 1.01 41.72
N TRP A 384 18.54 2.24 41.70
CA TRP A 384 18.82 3.18 40.62
C TRP A 384 19.69 4.28 41.19
N ASP A 385 20.93 4.42 40.70
CA ASP A 385 21.88 5.42 41.18
C ASP A 385 21.98 6.60 40.21
N SER A 386 21.96 6.31 38.90
CA SER A 386 21.97 7.31 37.83
C SER A 386 21.47 6.69 36.51
N PRO A 387 21.23 7.49 35.45
CA PRO A 387 20.88 6.96 34.12
C PRO A 387 21.93 6.02 33.48
N SER A 388 23.12 5.94 34.07
CA SER A 388 24.24 5.09 33.64
C SER A 388 24.68 4.05 34.68
N LEU A 389 24.03 3.98 35.84
CA LEU A 389 24.41 3.07 36.93
C LEU A 389 23.17 2.57 37.68
N ILE A 390 22.97 1.26 37.63
CA ILE A 390 21.93 0.56 38.39
C ILE A 390 22.56 -0.60 39.16
N GLY A 391 22.02 -0.89 40.34
CA GLY A 391 22.42 -2.04 41.13
C GLY A 391 21.31 -3.10 41.17
N CYS A 392 21.69 -4.37 41.28
CA CYS A 392 20.73 -5.42 41.56
C CYS A 392 21.34 -6.62 42.29
N THR A 393 20.54 -7.40 43.02
CA THR A 393 21.01 -8.66 43.64
C THR A 393 20.71 -9.86 42.77
N ALA A 394 21.75 -10.59 42.35
CA ALA A 394 21.61 -11.76 41.50
C ALA A 394 20.64 -12.78 42.12
N PRO A 395 19.68 -13.32 41.36
CA PRO A 395 18.78 -14.35 41.86
C PRO A 395 19.53 -15.67 42.01
N ASP A 396 18.90 -16.65 42.67
CA ASP A 396 19.36 -18.03 42.61
C ASP A 396 19.28 -18.53 41.15
N LEU A 397 20.41 -19.01 40.63
CA LEU A 397 20.60 -19.52 39.28
C LEU A 397 20.78 -21.05 39.27
N GLU A 398 20.67 -21.72 40.41
CA GLU A 398 20.75 -23.17 40.47
C GLU A 398 19.60 -23.79 39.66
N ARG A 399 19.93 -24.86 38.91
CA ARG A 399 18.94 -25.65 38.19
C ARG A 399 18.28 -26.64 39.15
N ALA A 400 17.01 -26.96 38.90
CA ALA A 400 16.26 -27.90 39.73
C ALA A 400 16.87 -29.31 39.81
N ASP A 401 17.79 -29.64 38.92
CA ASP A 401 18.53 -30.91 38.86
C ASP A 401 19.87 -30.89 39.62
N GLY A 402 20.24 -29.77 40.26
CA GLY A 402 21.50 -29.62 41.01
C GLY A 402 22.76 -29.62 40.14
N SER A 403 22.61 -29.51 38.81
CA SER A 403 23.74 -29.40 37.89
C SER A 403 24.42 -28.04 37.97
N ALA A 404 25.72 -27.98 37.63
CA ALA A 404 26.41 -26.71 37.47
C ALA A 404 25.67 -25.88 36.40
N GLY A 405 25.23 -24.68 36.78
CA GLY A 405 24.60 -23.71 35.87
C GLY A 405 25.44 -23.47 34.60
N ALA A 406 24.84 -22.88 33.56
CA ALA A 406 25.64 -22.50 32.39
C ALA A 406 26.83 -21.62 32.82
N PRO A 407 28.05 -21.81 32.26
CA PRO A 407 29.25 -21.08 32.68
C PRO A 407 29.14 -19.57 32.46
N SER A 408 28.22 -19.15 31.58
CA SER A 408 27.82 -17.76 31.38
C SER A 408 26.32 -17.67 31.16
N VAL A 409 25.70 -16.60 31.68
CA VAL A 409 24.28 -16.28 31.55
C VAL A 409 24.08 -14.90 30.92
N ASP A 410 22.91 -14.67 30.34
CA ASP A 410 22.55 -13.38 29.76
C ASP A 410 21.94 -12.44 30.80
N VAL A 411 22.44 -11.20 30.81
CA VAL A 411 21.88 -10.09 31.58
C VAL A 411 21.19 -9.13 30.63
N VAL A 412 19.92 -8.83 30.89
CA VAL A 412 19.11 -7.91 30.08
C VAL A 412 18.43 -6.89 30.99
N VAL A 413 18.61 -5.61 30.66
CA VAL A 413 17.92 -4.50 31.34
C VAL A 413 16.68 -4.12 30.54
N TYR A 414 15.55 -3.98 31.22
CA TYR A 414 14.28 -3.54 30.66
C TYR A 414 13.91 -2.18 31.22
N VAL A 415 13.76 -1.21 30.32
CA VAL A 415 13.32 0.15 30.67
C VAL A 415 11.99 0.48 30.00
N ALA A 416 11.21 1.38 30.61
CA ALA A 416 9.99 1.89 30.01
C ALA A 416 10.33 2.72 28.76
N ALA A 417 9.55 2.56 27.69
CA ALA A 417 9.76 3.34 26.47
C ALA A 417 9.28 4.80 26.59
N VAL A 418 8.65 5.19 27.71
CA VAL A 418 8.07 6.52 27.94
C VAL A 418 8.41 6.99 29.36
N ALA A 419 8.74 8.27 29.52
CA ALA A 419 8.47 8.99 30.75
C ALA A 419 6.95 8.93 30.98
N ALA A 420 6.48 7.94 31.75
CA ALA A 420 5.08 7.84 32.08
C ALA A 420 4.69 9.10 32.85
N ALA A 421 4.06 10.07 32.16
CA ALA A 421 3.01 10.83 32.81
C ALA A 421 2.02 9.78 33.29
N ALA A 422 2.03 9.53 34.59
CA ALA A 422 1.26 8.50 35.24
C ALA A 422 -0.19 8.50 34.73
N ALA A 423 -0.63 7.40 34.12
CA ALA A 423 -2.05 7.11 34.06
C ALA A 423 -2.54 7.01 35.53
N PRO A 424 -3.53 7.78 35.98
CA PRO A 424 -3.86 7.86 37.41
C PRO A 424 -4.37 6.57 38.05
N ASP A 425 -4.76 5.54 37.27
CA ASP A 425 -5.55 4.41 37.78
C ASP A 425 -5.08 3.00 37.36
N ALA A 426 -3.82 2.80 36.98
CA ALA A 426 -3.33 1.43 36.78
C ALA A 426 -3.11 0.73 38.14
N PRO A 427 -3.79 -0.40 38.44
CA PRO A 427 -3.68 -1.06 39.74
C PRO A 427 -2.26 -1.57 39.95
N ARG A 428 -1.60 -1.09 41.02
CA ARG A 428 -0.29 -1.57 41.48
C ARG A 428 -0.42 -3.00 42.03
N ARG A 429 -0.45 -4.00 41.14
CA ARG A 429 -0.31 -5.41 41.51
C ARG A 429 1.17 -5.75 41.71
N ARG A 430 1.48 -6.44 42.82
CA ARG A 430 2.78 -7.08 43.07
C ARG A 430 2.98 -8.16 41.99
N LEU A 431 3.87 -7.90 41.02
CA LEU A 431 3.95 -8.65 39.78
C LEU A 431 4.87 -9.89 39.89
N VAL A 432 4.34 -11.05 39.47
CA VAL A 432 5.06 -12.32 39.31
C VAL A 432 5.82 -12.32 37.97
N VAL A 433 6.89 -13.11 37.89
CA VAL A 433 7.96 -13.14 36.87
C VAL A 433 7.48 -13.33 35.41
N GLU A 434 6.27 -13.82 35.16
CA GLU A 434 5.95 -14.46 33.88
C GLU A 434 5.79 -13.56 32.64
N ASP A 435 5.71 -12.23 32.75
CA ASP A 435 5.62 -11.43 31.51
C ASP A 435 6.04 -9.96 31.70
N VAL A 436 7.35 -9.70 31.77
CA VAL A 436 7.85 -8.33 31.49
C VAL A 436 7.44 -7.90 30.07
N THR A 437 7.28 -8.86 29.17
CA THR A 437 6.77 -8.77 27.80
C THR A 437 5.29 -8.37 27.67
N LYS A 438 4.49 -8.40 28.75
CA LYS A 438 3.10 -7.88 28.75
C LYS A 438 2.97 -6.49 29.38
N LEU A 439 4.06 -5.87 29.86
CA LEU A 439 4.04 -4.51 30.39
C LEU A 439 4.13 -3.46 29.27
N GLY A 440 3.03 -3.14 28.58
CA GLY A 440 3.00 -1.96 27.69
C GLY A 440 4.24 -1.81 26.78
N GLU A 441 4.76 -0.58 26.65
CA GLU A 441 5.95 -0.28 25.84
C GLU A 441 7.27 -0.50 26.62
N VAL A 442 7.99 -1.59 26.36
CA VAL A 442 9.28 -1.91 27.01
C VAL A 442 10.43 -1.92 26.00
N LEU A 443 11.60 -1.44 26.42
CA LEU A 443 12.85 -1.49 25.67
C LEU A 443 13.86 -2.43 26.36
N PRO A 444 14.20 -3.59 25.76
CA PRO A 444 15.25 -4.46 26.26
C PRO A 444 16.63 -3.98 25.81
N SER A 445 17.66 -4.21 26.63
CA SER A 445 19.04 -4.06 26.22
C SER A 445 19.47 -5.24 25.34
N ALA A 446 20.57 -5.07 24.61
CA ALA A 446 21.33 -6.24 24.16
C ALA A 446 21.74 -7.08 25.39
N ALA A 447 21.78 -8.41 25.22
CA ALA A 447 22.20 -9.32 26.27
C ALA A 447 23.70 -9.15 26.57
N TYR A 448 24.04 -8.95 27.84
CA TYR A 448 25.42 -8.95 28.34
C TYR A 448 25.76 -10.32 28.94
N LYS A 449 26.90 -10.90 28.55
CA LYS A 449 27.35 -12.20 29.06
C LYS A 449 28.02 -12.06 30.42
N LEU A 450 27.41 -12.62 31.46
CA LEU A 450 27.90 -12.64 32.83
C LEU A 450 28.39 -14.03 33.22
N VAL A 451 29.56 -14.12 33.84
CA VAL A 451 30.16 -15.41 34.25
C VAL A 451 29.47 -15.92 35.51
N VAL A 452 29.17 -17.22 35.56
CA VAL A 452 28.62 -17.86 36.77
C VAL A 452 29.73 -18.63 37.48
N ALA A 453 30.03 -18.23 38.70
CA ALA A 453 30.90 -18.94 39.63
C ALA A 453 30.09 -20.03 40.36
N SER A 454 30.59 -21.26 40.29
CA SER A 454 30.03 -22.39 41.04
C SER A 454 30.46 -22.34 42.50
N GLN A 455 29.63 -22.81 43.44
CA GLN A 455 30.04 -22.90 44.86
C GLN A 455 31.20 -23.89 45.03
N PRO A 456 32.21 -23.57 45.86
CA PRO A 456 33.25 -24.51 46.24
C PRO A 456 32.63 -25.66 47.05
N ARG A 457 32.73 -26.88 46.54
CA ARG A 457 32.34 -28.10 47.27
C ARG A 457 33.59 -28.90 47.59
N VAL A 458 33.88 -29.07 48.88
CA VAL A 458 34.91 -29.99 49.33
C VAL A 458 34.31 -31.40 49.38
N ALA A 459 34.87 -32.32 48.60
CA ALA A 459 34.46 -33.71 48.56
C ALA A 459 35.23 -34.56 49.58
N GLN A 460 36.55 -34.33 49.69
CA GLN A 460 37.41 -35.06 50.63
C GLN A 460 38.53 -34.19 51.18
N ILE A 461 39.05 -34.61 52.34
CA ILE A 461 40.17 -34.01 53.05
C ILE A 461 41.18 -35.10 53.42
N THR A 462 42.44 -34.93 53.01
CA THR A 462 43.51 -35.91 53.25
C THR A 462 44.83 -35.25 53.68
N PRO A 463 45.47 -35.67 54.78
CA PRO A 463 44.96 -36.60 55.78
C PRO A 463 43.82 -35.98 56.59
N SER A 464 42.91 -36.82 57.11
CA SER A 464 41.76 -36.40 57.92
C SER A 464 42.11 -36.12 59.40
N SER A 465 43.37 -36.29 59.79
CA SER A 465 43.87 -36.06 61.15
C SER A 465 45.31 -35.53 61.14
N GLY A 466 45.69 -34.87 62.24
CA GLY A 466 47.02 -34.30 62.45
C GLY A 466 47.27 -33.93 63.92
N PRO A 467 48.53 -33.66 64.32
CA PRO A 467 48.86 -33.28 65.69
C PRO A 467 48.33 -31.90 66.09
N LEU A 468 48.05 -31.72 67.39
CA LEU A 468 47.61 -30.44 67.97
C LEU A 468 48.61 -29.29 67.74
N SER A 469 49.89 -29.60 67.56
CA SER A 469 50.92 -28.60 67.25
C SER A 469 50.72 -27.91 65.90
N GLY A 470 49.88 -28.46 65.01
CA GLY A 470 49.76 -28.01 63.63
C GLY A 470 50.88 -28.56 62.74
N GLY A 471 51.03 -27.99 61.54
CA GLY A 471 52.04 -28.36 60.56
C GLY A 471 51.63 -29.48 59.59
N THR A 472 50.37 -29.92 59.63
CA THR A 472 49.89 -30.99 58.75
C THR A 472 49.57 -30.42 57.38
N ARG A 473 50.19 -30.95 56.33
CA ARG A 473 49.83 -30.63 54.95
C ARG A 473 48.59 -31.39 54.56
N VAL A 474 47.50 -30.65 54.37
CA VAL A 474 46.19 -31.16 54.01
C VAL A 474 45.91 -30.86 52.54
N THR A 475 45.35 -31.84 51.85
CA THR A 475 44.81 -31.72 50.49
C THR A 475 43.29 -31.82 50.57
N LEU A 476 42.60 -30.77 50.14
CA LEU A 476 41.16 -30.75 49.93
C LEU A 476 40.92 -31.05 48.45
N THR A 477 40.17 -32.10 48.15
CA THR A 477 39.71 -32.39 46.79
C THR A 477 38.22 -32.06 46.69
N GLY A 478 37.78 -31.60 45.54
CA GLY A 478 36.43 -31.09 45.40
C GLY A 478 36.16 -30.49 44.03
N SER A 479 35.07 -29.74 43.94
CA SER A 479 34.73 -28.94 42.76
C SER A 479 34.72 -27.45 43.12
N SER A 480 35.09 -26.62 42.14
CA SER A 480 35.00 -25.15 42.22
C SER A 480 35.78 -24.53 43.39
N LEU A 481 36.91 -25.13 43.82
CA LEU A 481 37.72 -24.68 44.96
C LEU A 481 38.51 -23.37 44.72
N GLY A 482 38.18 -22.63 43.66
CA GLY A 482 38.94 -21.49 43.14
C GLY A 482 39.60 -21.81 41.79
N SER A 483 39.86 -20.80 40.96
CA SER A 483 40.61 -20.89 39.70
C SER A 483 42.01 -20.26 39.81
N SER A 484 42.27 -19.51 40.89
CA SER A 484 43.55 -18.91 41.23
C SER A 484 43.69 -18.81 42.75
N LYS A 485 44.89 -18.54 43.27
CA LYS A 485 45.09 -18.39 44.72
C LYS A 485 44.34 -17.17 45.24
N GLU A 486 44.22 -16.16 44.40
CA GLU A 486 43.54 -14.89 44.66
C GLU A 486 42.03 -15.06 44.88
N ASP A 487 41.44 -16.15 44.38
CA ASP A 487 40.03 -16.50 44.60
C ASP A 487 39.76 -17.04 46.03
N ILE A 488 40.81 -17.40 46.77
CA ILE A 488 40.71 -18.04 48.08
C ILE A 488 41.01 -17.02 49.19
N LEU A 489 39.96 -16.57 49.87
CA LEU A 489 40.08 -15.57 50.94
C LEU A 489 40.74 -16.15 52.21
N ASN A 490 40.26 -17.30 52.66
CA ASN A 490 40.82 -18.05 53.79
C ASN A 490 40.48 -19.54 53.67
N VAL A 491 41.22 -20.37 54.40
CA VAL A 491 40.91 -21.80 54.54
C VAL A 491 40.98 -22.12 56.02
N THR A 492 39.89 -22.63 56.57
CA THR A 492 39.78 -23.08 57.96
C THR A 492 39.34 -24.53 58.02
N ILE A 493 39.94 -25.31 58.89
CA ILE A 493 39.49 -26.66 59.24
C ILE A 493 38.91 -26.58 60.65
N GLY A 494 37.59 -26.63 60.77
CA GLY A 494 36.90 -26.26 62.02
C GLY A 494 37.21 -24.81 62.38
N THR A 495 37.88 -24.60 63.53
CA THR A 495 38.34 -23.28 63.99
C THR A 495 39.81 -22.99 63.69
N VAL A 496 40.53 -23.94 63.09
CA VAL A 496 41.97 -23.82 62.84
C VAL A 496 42.24 -23.20 61.48
N GLN A 497 42.95 -22.07 61.47
CA GLN A 497 43.39 -21.40 60.24
C GLN A 497 44.49 -22.19 59.54
N CYS A 498 44.36 -22.33 58.23
CA CYS A 498 45.35 -22.95 57.37
C CYS A 498 46.32 -21.88 56.80
N THR A 499 47.59 -22.24 56.66
CA THR A 499 48.66 -21.41 56.08
C THR A 499 49.24 -22.07 54.82
N SER A 500 50.05 -21.34 54.05
CA SER A 500 50.68 -21.87 52.83
C SER A 500 49.66 -22.44 51.83
N ILE A 501 48.60 -21.69 51.55
CA ILE A 501 47.52 -22.08 50.64
C ILE A 501 48.01 -21.97 49.19
N PHE A 502 47.81 -23.05 48.42
CA PHE A 502 47.98 -23.04 46.95
C PHE A 502 47.07 -24.07 46.28
N LEU A 503 46.71 -23.81 45.03
CA LEU A 503 45.94 -24.74 44.19
C LEU A 503 46.90 -25.67 43.43
N ALA A 504 46.54 -26.95 43.35
CA ALA A 504 47.24 -27.99 42.60
C ALA A 504 46.31 -28.66 41.57
N GLU A 505 46.89 -29.44 40.65
CA GLU A 505 46.19 -30.21 39.61
C GLU A 505 45.09 -29.45 38.85
N LYS A 506 45.46 -28.36 38.17
CA LYS A 506 44.51 -27.53 37.40
C LYS A 506 43.28 -27.11 38.23
N HIS A 507 43.51 -26.72 39.48
CA HIS A 507 42.50 -26.16 40.39
C HIS A 507 41.44 -27.15 40.92
N LYS A 508 41.75 -28.45 40.89
CA LYS A 508 40.92 -29.51 41.50
C LYS A 508 41.33 -29.88 42.92
N GLU A 509 42.53 -29.49 43.32
CA GLU A 509 43.06 -29.71 44.66
C GLU A 509 43.44 -28.39 45.31
N LEU A 510 43.00 -28.17 46.55
CA LEU A 510 43.48 -27.08 47.40
C LEU A 510 44.40 -27.68 48.46
N LYS A 511 45.65 -27.21 48.53
CA LYS A 511 46.63 -27.65 49.53
C LYS A 511 46.90 -26.55 50.53
N CYS A 512 46.89 -26.88 51.82
CA CYS A 512 47.22 -25.95 52.90
C CYS A 512 47.89 -26.67 54.08
N THR A 513 48.52 -25.92 54.97
CA THR A 513 49.18 -26.44 56.18
C THR A 513 48.43 -25.97 57.42
N THR A 514 47.95 -26.89 58.25
CA THR A 514 47.17 -26.56 59.45
C THR A 514 47.98 -25.78 60.48
N GLY A 515 47.36 -24.79 61.13
CA GLY A 515 47.90 -24.14 62.32
C GLY A 515 47.78 -25.00 63.59
N ARG A 516 48.22 -24.45 64.73
CA ARG A 516 48.09 -25.08 66.05
C ARG A 516 46.62 -25.14 66.47
N ALA A 517 46.18 -26.28 67.02
CA ALA A 517 44.85 -26.49 67.57
C ALA A 517 44.88 -26.54 69.10
N GLU A 518 43.85 -25.97 69.76
CA GLU A 518 43.80 -25.87 71.22
C GLU A 518 43.20 -27.10 71.92
N ARG A 519 42.41 -27.92 71.20
CA ARG A 519 41.72 -29.10 71.75
C ARG A 519 41.66 -30.24 70.73
N VAL A 520 41.61 -31.47 71.23
CA VAL A 520 41.31 -32.66 70.41
C VAL A 520 39.81 -32.66 70.09
N GLY A 521 39.46 -32.72 68.82
CA GLY A 521 38.06 -32.79 68.38
C GLY A 521 37.95 -32.97 66.87
N ALA A 522 36.84 -33.54 66.41
CA ALA A 522 36.50 -33.57 65.00
C ALA A 522 36.10 -32.16 64.54
N ALA A 523 36.64 -31.70 63.42
CA ALA A 523 36.04 -30.58 62.71
C ALA A 523 34.75 -31.07 62.03
N PRO A 524 33.64 -30.31 62.10
CA PRO A 524 32.39 -30.68 61.44
C PRO A 524 32.51 -30.69 59.91
#